data_AF-A0A357A766-F1
#
_entry.id   AF-A0A357A766-F1
#
_cell.length_a   1.000
_cell.length_b   1.000
_cell.length_c   1.000
_cell.angle_alpha   90.00
_cell.angle_beta   90.00
_cell.angle_gamma   90.00
#
_symmetry.space_group_name_H-M   'P 1'
#
loop_
_entity.id
_entity.type
_entity.pdbx_description
1 polymer ?
#
loop_
_entity_poly.entity_id
_entity_poly.type
_entity_poly.pdbx_seq_one_letter_code
_entity_poly.pdbx_strand_id
1 'polypeptide(L)' 'MSHKNIRHILGLSGGKDSTALAVLMQQQHPELEIEYFFC' A
#
# COMPACT_ATOMS: atom_id res chain seq x y z
N MET A 1 18.73 -18.04 -9.27
CA MET A 1 18.12 -16.74 -9.60
C MET A 1 17.84 -16.05 -8.27
N SER A 2 18.41 -14.87 -8.03
CA SER A 2 18.18 -14.13 -6.77
C SER A 2 16.70 -13.71 -6.71
N HIS A 3 15.95 -14.22 -5.72
CA HIS A 3 14.60 -13.76 -5.45
C HIS A 3 14.70 -12.31 -4.97
N LYS A 4 14.36 -11.37 -5.85
CA LYS A 4 14.29 -9.97 -5.50
C LYS A 4 13.06 -9.76 -4.61
N ASN A 5 13.30 -9.40 -3.35
CA ASN A 5 12.22 -9.03 -2.45
C ASN A 5 11.62 -7.70 -2.92
N ILE A 6 10.33 -7.70 -3.27
CA ILE A 6 9.62 -6.52 -3.76
C ILE A 6 8.96 -5.85 -2.55
N ARG A 7 9.31 -4.58 -2.32
CA ARG A 7 8.66 -3.76 -1.29
C ARG A 7 7.52 -2.96 -1.90
N HIS A 8 6.35 -3.01 -1.27
CA HIS A 8 5.17 -2.24 -1.67
C HIS A 8 4.99 -1.06 -0.71
N ILE A 9 4.92 0.15 -1.24
CA ILE A 9 4.80 1.37 -0.44
C ILE A 9 3.64 2.20 -0.98
N LEU A 10 2.73 2.63 -0.11
CA LEU A 10 1.60 3.49 -0.45
C LEU A 10 1.67 4.80 0.35
N GLY A 11 1.85 5.91 -0.36
CA GLY A 11 1.81 7.25 0.22
C GLY A 11 0.39 7.76 0.39
N LEU A 12 0.12 8.36 1.55
CA LEU A 12 -1.17 8.91 1.94
C LEU A 12 -1.07 10.42 2.14
N SER A 13 -1.89 11.16 1.41
CA SER A 13 -1.99 12.63 1.51
C SER A 13 -3.05 13.11 2.52
N GLY A 14 -3.75 12.17 3.18
CA GLY A 14 -4.92 12.48 4.01
C GLY A 14 -6.20 12.86 3.24
N GLY A 15 -6.15 12.89 1.91
CA GLY A 15 -7.32 13.05 1.07
C GLY A 15 -8.24 11.82 1.09
N LYS A 16 -9.53 12.01 0.76
CA LYS A 16 -10.50 10.90 0.75
C LYS A 16 -10.07 9.77 -0.20
N ASP A 17 -9.51 10.13 -1.36
CA ASP A 17 -9.23 9.16 -2.42
C ASP A 17 -8.01 8.31 -2.11
N SER A 18 -6.94 8.91 -1.57
CA SER A 18 -5.75 8.17 -1.12
C SER A 18 -6.07 7.27 0.07
N THR A 19 -6.93 7.74 0.98
CA THR A 19 -7.41 6.93 2.11
C THR A 19 -8.30 5.77 1.64
N ALA A 20 -9.22 6.02 0.71
CA ALA A 20 -10.08 4.97 0.13
C ALA A 20 -9.27 3.91 -0.60
N LEU A 21 -8.23 4.31 -1.34
CA LEU A 21 -7.30 3.38 -1.98
C LEU A 21 -6.57 2.51 -0.95
N ALA A 22 -6.10 3.10 0.18
CA ALA A 22 -5.43 2.35 1.23
C ALA A 22 -6.31 1.23 1.81
N VAL A 23 -7.58 1.55 2.07
CA VAL A 23 -8.58 0.59 2.57
C VAL A 23 -8.89 -0.47 1.51
N LEU A 24 -9.07 -0.07 0.24
CA LEU A 24 -9.33 -1.00 -0.86
C LEU A 24 -8.20 -2.02 -1.00
N MET A 25 -6.94 -1.55 -0.99
CA MET A 25 -5.76 -2.43 -1.08
C MET A 25 -5.71 -3.42 0.08
N GLN A 26 -6.01 -2.97 1.30
CA GLN A 26 -6.06 -3.85 2.47
C GLN A 26 -7.14 -4.95 2.35
N GLN A 27 -8.28 -4.63 1.75
CA GLN A 27 -9.41 -5.55 1.62
C GLN A 27 -9.25 -6.52 0.44
N GLN A 28 -8.76 -6.02 -0.71
CA GLN A 28 -8.70 -6.80 -1.95
C GLN A 28 -7.35 -7.47 -2.18
N HIS A 29 -6.28 -6.93 -1.59
CA HIS A 29 -4.91 -7.43 -1.74
C HIS A 29 -4.20 -7.64 -0.40
N PRO A 30 -4.78 -8.43 0.55
CA PRO A 30 -4.16 -8.71 1.84
C PRO A 30 -2.85 -9.50 1.74
N GLU A 31 -2.57 -10.12 0.59
CA GLU A 31 -1.30 -10.80 0.29
C GLU A 31 -0.12 -9.84 0.09
N LEU A 32 -0.39 -8.56 -0.16
CA LEU A 32 0.64 -7.54 -0.32
C LEU A 32 0.99 -6.94 1.03
N GLU A 33 2.25 -7.07 1.43
CA GLU A 33 2.81 -6.34 2.57
C GLU A 33 3.06 -4.89 2.16
N ILE A 34 2.07 -4.01 2.42
CA ILE A 34 2.10 -2.59 2.06
C ILE A 34 2.56 -1.76 3.26
N GLU A 35 3.65 -1.02 3.07
CA GLU A 35 4.10 0.01 3.99
C GLU A 35 3.37 1.35 3.68
N TYR A 36 2.71 1.93 4.69
CA TYR A 36 2.03 3.22 4.53
C TYR A 36 2.87 4.36 5.11
N PHE A 37 2.92 5.49 4.41
CA PHE A 37 3.50 6.72 4.95
C PHE A 37 2.59 7.92 4.68
N PHE A 38 2.71 8.95 5.51
CA PHE A 38 1.96 10.20 5.38
C PHE A 38 2.88 11.35 4.99
N CYS A 39 2.45 12.18 4.04
CA CYS A 39 3.11 13.39 3.57
C CYS A 39 2.13 14.53 3.36
#